data_AF-A0A563VV99-F1
#
_entry.id   AF-A0A563VV99-F1
#
_cell.length_a   1.000
_cell.length_b   1.000
_cell.length_c   1.000
_cell.angle_alpha   90.00
_cell.angle_beta   90.00
_cell.angle_gamma   90.00
#
_symmetry.space_group_name_H-M   'P 1'
#
loop_
_entity.id
_entity.type
_entity.pdbx_description
1 polymer ?
#
loop_
_entity_poly.entity_id
_entity_poly.type
_entity_poly.pdbx_seq_one_letter_code
_entity_poly.pdbx_strand_id
1 'polypeptide(L)'
;MILARSGSNSQVLGAIFSAAGIGGVIGAVILSTWGGTKRRVNDMLVGFMGAGIAKIIFGLGQNLTVWIPAQLCSSLNYPLLGSSETALWMEAIPPELQGRVFAAVSLMLKIPGAIATLIAGLLSDRLFEPAMQSSNILNFLFAPIFGTNPGSGMALLYVISALAMFLIGIVGYKLPQLSQIEKSEI
;
A
#
# COMPACT_ATOMS: atom_id res chain seq x y z
N MET A 1 3.00 2.68 14.49
CA MET A 1 3.05 4.16 14.35
C MET A 1 1.87 4.84 15.03
N ILE A 2 0.63 4.61 14.59
CA ILE A 2 -0.56 5.36 15.06
C ILE A 2 -0.70 5.30 16.58
N LEU A 3 -0.74 4.10 17.17
CA LEU A 3 -0.85 3.93 18.62
C LEU A 3 0.33 4.57 19.36
N ALA A 4 1.56 4.40 18.87
CA ALA A 4 2.73 5.02 19.48
C ALA A 4 2.66 6.56 19.45
N ARG A 5 2.14 7.15 18.36
CA ARG A 5 1.97 8.60 18.21
C ARG A 5 0.72 9.16 18.89
N SER A 6 -0.31 8.35 19.13
CA SER A 6 -1.57 8.77 19.74
C SER A 6 -1.65 8.47 21.24
N GLY A 7 -0.58 7.97 21.86
CA GLY A 7 -0.58 7.57 23.28
C GLY A 7 -1.45 6.34 23.55
N SER A 8 -1.39 5.35 22.65
CA SER A 8 -2.17 4.10 22.69
C SER A 8 -3.69 4.30 22.60
N ASN A 9 -4.13 5.38 21.95
CA ASN A 9 -5.56 5.64 21.76
C ASN A 9 -6.15 4.72 20.67
N SER A 10 -6.97 3.75 21.11
CA SER A 10 -7.66 2.79 20.25
C SER A 10 -8.79 3.39 19.43
N GLN A 11 -9.41 4.49 19.88
CA GLN A 11 -10.48 5.18 19.13
C GLN A 11 -9.91 5.82 17.85
N VAL A 12 -8.72 6.41 17.94
CA VAL A 12 -7.99 6.96 16.78
C VAL A 12 -7.69 5.86 15.76
N LEU A 13 -7.22 4.70 16.22
CA LEU A 13 -6.95 3.57 15.35
C LEU A 13 -8.25 3.03 14.71
N GLY A 14 -9.33 2.92 15.49
CA GLY A 14 -10.64 2.52 15.02
C GLY A 14 -11.18 3.45 13.92
N ALA A 15 -11.09 4.77 14.12
CA ALA A 15 -11.51 5.75 13.13
C ALA A 15 -10.75 5.63 11.81
N ILE A 16 -9.44 5.37 11.87
CA ILE A 16 -8.61 5.16 10.67
C ILE A 16 -9.02 3.87 9.95
N PHE A 17 -9.29 2.77 10.67
CA PHE A 17 -9.81 1.55 10.05
C PHE A 17 -11.21 1.72 9.46
N SER A 18 -12.09 2.48 10.11
CA SER A 18 -13.40 2.84 9.54
C SER A 18 -13.24 3.64 8.25
N ALA A 19 -12.35 4.64 8.23
CA ALA A 19 -12.03 5.40 7.02
C ALA A 19 -11.47 4.49 5.91
N ALA A 20 -10.65 3.50 6.28
CA ALA A 20 -10.13 2.51 5.35
C ALA A 20 -11.24 1.65 4.72
N GLY A 21 -12.19 1.18 5.54
CA GLY A 21 -13.34 0.41 5.09
C GLY A 21 -14.26 1.22 4.17
N ILE A 22 -14.61 2.45 4.58
CA ILE A 22 -15.41 3.37 3.78
C ILE A 22 -14.73 3.66 2.43
N GLY A 23 -13.44 3.98 2.44
CA GLY A 23 -12.67 4.23 1.21
C GLY A 23 -12.66 3.03 0.28
N GLY A 24 -12.52 1.81 0.82
CA GLY A 24 -12.56 0.57 0.04
C GLY A 24 -13.94 0.33 -0.60
N VAL A 25 -15.02 0.53 0.16
CA VAL A 25 -16.39 0.39 -0.36
C VAL A 25 -16.66 1.43 -1.45
N ILE A 26 -16.30 2.68 -1.22
CA ILE A 26 -16.45 3.75 -2.22
C ILE A 26 -15.67 3.41 -3.49
N GLY A 27 -14.41 2.99 -3.36
CA GLY A 27 -13.59 2.57 -4.50
C GLY A 27 -14.20 1.40 -5.27
N ALA A 28 -14.78 0.42 -4.57
CA ALA A 28 -15.44 -0.71 -5.19
C ALA A 28 -16.72 -0.30 -5.94
N VAL A 29 -17.53 0.60 -5.36
CA VAL A 29 -18.72 1.15 -6.02
C VAL A 29 -18.34 1.93 -7.28
N ILE A 30 -17.36 2.83 -7.20
CA ILE A 30 -16.86 3.60 -8.35
C ILE A 30 -16.40 2.66 -9.47
N LEU A 31 -15.61 1.64 -9.12
CA LEU A 31 -15.14 0.68 -10.08
C LEU A 31 -16.28 -0.13 -10.70
N SER A 32 -17.28 -0.51 -9.90
CA SER A 32 -18.43 -1.32 -10.37
C SER A 32 -19.35 -0.54 -11.30
N THR A 33 -19.53 0.76 -11.07
CA THR A 33 -20.33 1.63 -11.96
C THR A 33 -19.57 2.01 -13.22
N TRP A 34 -18.25 2.18 -13.15
CA TRP A 34 -17.42 2.52 -14.31
C TRP A 34 -17.05 1.29 -15.16
N GLY A 35 -16.95 0.10 -14.55
CA GLY A 35 -16.55 -1.15 -15.22
C GLY A 35 -15.04 -1.29 -15.49
N GLY A 36 -14.23 -0.32 -15.07
CA GLY A 36 -12.79 -0.25 -15.34
C GLY A 36 -12.45 0.19 -16.76
N THR A 37 -11.15 0.25 -17.10
CA THR A 37 -10.73 0.53 -18.48
C THR A 37 -10.28 -0.74 -19.20
N LYS A 38 -10.21 -0.69 -20.54
CA LYS A 38 -9.59 -1.75 -21.35
C LYS A 38 -8.09 -1.89 -21.08
N ARG A 39 -7.47 -0.89 -20.45
CA ARG A 39 -6.04 -0.80 -20.17
C ARG A 39 -5.75 -1.23 -18.73
N ARG A 40 -6.03 -2.51 -18.43
CA ARG A 40 -5.98 -3.06 -17.06
C ARG A 40 -4.60 -2.91 -16.42
N VAL A 41 -3.53 -3.06 -17.21
CA VAL A 41 -2.16 -2.84 -16.75
C VAL A 41 -1.96 -1.38 -16.32
N ASN A 42 -2.42 -0.42 -17.12
CA ASN A 42 -2.34 0.99 -16.77
C ASN A 42 -3.13 1.31 -15.50
N ASP A 43 -4.35 0.79 -15.37
CA ASP A 43 -5.19 0.98 -14.18
C ASP A 43 -4.52 0.45 -12.91
N MET A 44 -3.89 -0.73 -12.99
CA MET A 44 -3.11 -1.30 -11.91
C MET A 44 -1.91 -0.40 -11.53
N LEU A 45 -1.15 0.10 -12.50
CA LEU A 45 0.01 0.95 -12.25
C LEU A 45 -0.39 2.31 -11.66
N VAL A 46 -1.46 2.94 -12.17
CA VAL A 46 -2.05 4.16 -11.58
C VAL A 46 -2.50 3.90 -10.14
N GLY A 47 -3.14 2.76 -9.88
CA GLY A 47 -3.53 2.35 -8.53
C GLY A 47 -2.35 2.22 -7.57
N PHE A 48 -1.23 1.63 -8.02
CA PHE A 48 0.00 1.52 -7.23
C PHE A 48 0.57 2.90 -6.89
N MET A 49 0.62 3.79 -7.87
CA MET A 49 1.12 5.15 -7.66
C MET A 49 0.20 5.94 -6.72
N GLY A 50 -1.12 5.90 -6.93
CA GLY A 50 -2.12 6.59 -6.13
C GLY A 50 -2.12 6.12 -4.67
N ALA A 51 -2.12 4.81 -4.46
CA ALA A 51 -2.00 4.23 -3.13
C ALA A 51 -0.65 4.55 -2.46
N GLY A 52 0.45 4.51 -3.22
CA GLY A 52 1.78 4.88 -2.75
C GLY A 52 1.85 6.32 -2.24
N ILE A 53 1.38 7.28 -3.05
CA ILE A 53 1.32 8.70 -2.67
C ILE A 53 0.47 8.91 -1.41
N ALA A 54 -0.74 8.32 -1.38
CA ALA A 54 -1.63 8.44 -0.23
C ALA A 54 -0.98 7.87 1.04
N LYS A 55 -0.27 6.74 0.94
CA LYS A 55 0.47 6.14 2.06
C LYS A 55 1.68 6.97 2.49
N ILE A 56 2.38 7.62 1.56
CA ILE A 56 3.46 8.55 1.91
C ILE A 56 2.90 9.69 2.76
N ILE A 57 1.81 10.32 2.30
CA ILE A 57 1.11 11.39 3.06
C ILE A 57 0.67 10.85 4.43
N PHE A 58 0.12 9.64 4.48
CA PHE A 58 -0.29 9.00 5.73
C PHE A 58 0.88 8.83 6.72
N GLY A 59 2.03 8.32 6.27
CA GLY A 59 3.20 8.12 7.11
C GLY A 59 3.88 9.42 7.57
N LEU A 60 3.82 10.47 6.75
CA LEU A 60 4.25 11.82 7.11
C LEU A 60 3.28 12.50 8.09
N GLY A 61 2.02 12.08 8.12
CA GLY A 61 1.01 12.62 9.01
C GLY A 61 1.33 12.42 10.50
N GLN A 62 1.11 13.46 11.30
CA GLN A 62 1.26 13.43 12.75
C GLN A 62 -0.08 13.53 13.49
N ASN A 63 -1.16 13.90 12.79
CA ASN A 63 -2.47 14.19 13.38
C ASN A 63 -3.59 13.44 12.63
N LEU A 64 -4.73 13.26 13.32
CA LEU A 64 -5.91 12.57 12.79
C LEU A 64 -6.45 13.20 11.50
N THR A 65 -6.39 14.53 11.40
CA THR A 65 -6.83 15.31 10.22
C THR A 65 -6.08 14.94 8.96
N VAL A 66 -4.84 14.44 9.07
CA VAL A 66 -4.05 13.96 7.92
C VAL A 66 -4.27 12.46 7.72
N TRP A 67 -4.29 11.68 8.80
CA TRP A 67 -4.42 10.21 8.72
C TRP A 67 -5.73 9.74 8.11
N ILE A 68 -6.87 10.32 8.48
CA ILE A 68 -8.18 9.91 7.96
C ILE A 68 -8.28 10.08 6.44
N PRO A 69 -8.10 11.29 5.88
CA PRO A 69 -8.23 11.47 4.43
C PRO A 69 -7.15 10.69 3.68
N ALA A 70 -5.91 10.63 4.17
CA ALA A 70 -4.86 9.86 3.51
C ALA A 70 -5.15 8.35 3.49
N GLN A 71 -5.71 7.80 4.57
CA GLN A 71 -6.11 6.39 4.62
C GLN A 71 -7.28 6.10 3.69
N LEU A 72 -8.30 6.98 3.65
CA LEU A 72 -9.41 6.86 2.72
C LEU A 72 -8.91 6.92 1.28
N CYS A 73 -8.04 7.89 0.98
CA CYS A 73 -7.34 8.05 -0.29
C CYS A 73 -6.55 6.81 -0.70
N SER A 74 -5.85 6.18 0.24
CA SER A 74 -5.15 4.94 -0.05
C SER A 74 -6.13 3.79 -0.34
N SER A 75 -7.16 3.65 0.49
CA SER A 75 -8.11 2.54 0.40
C SER A 75 -8.94 2.54 -0.89
N LEU A 76 -9.28 3.70 -1.44
CA LEU A 76 -10.06 3.77 -2.70
C LEU A 76 -9.31 3.22 -3.92
N ASN A 77 -7.98 3.13 -3.87
CA ASN A 77 -7.16 2.59 -4.94
C ASN A 77 -7.10 1.05 -4.94
N TYR A 78 -7.36 0.40 -3.81
CA TYR A 78 -7.24 -1.06 -3.69
C TYR A 78 -8.24 -1.85 -4.54
N PRO A 79 -9.52 -1.45 -4.67
CA PRO A 79 -10.45 -2.11 -5.59
C PRO A 79 -9.97 -2.08 -7.03
N LEU A 80 -9.39 -0.95 -7.50
CA LEU A 80 -8.83 -0.81 -8.84
C LEU A 80 -7.63 -1.75 -9.06
N LEU A 81 -6.74 -1.83 -8.06
CA LEU A 81 -5.59 -2.74 -8.07
C LEU A 81 -6.03 -4.20 -8.16
N GLY A 82 -6.87 -4.64 -7.22
CA GLY A 82 -7.27 -6.04 -7.10
C GLY A 82 -8.14 -6.52 -8.26
N SER A 83 -9.00 -5.65 -8.81
CA SER A 83 -9.82 -6.01 -9.97
C SER A 83 -8.99 -6.17 -11.23
N SER A 84 -8.06 -5.26 -11.47
CA SER A 84 -7.17 -5.31 -12.64
C SER A 84 -6.29 -6.55 -12.60
N GLU A 85 -5.70 -6.86 -11.44
CA GLU A 85 -4.92 -8.08 -11.22
C GLU A 85 -5.75 -9.34 -11.47
N THR A 86 -6.94 -9.42 -10.87
CA THR A 86 -7.83 -10.58 -11.03
C THR A 86 -8.25 -10.76 -12.49
N ALA A 87 -8.60 -9.68 -13.17
CA ALA A 87 -9.04 -9.72 -14.56
C ALA A 87 -7.91 -10.17 -15.52
N LEU A 88 -6.68 -9.67 -15.32
CA LEU A 88 -5.50 -10.12 -16.07
C LEU A 88 -5.25 -11.63 -15.89
N TRP A 89 -5.38 -12.15 -14.67
CA TRP A 89 -5.25 -13.59 -14.42
C TRP A 89 -6.38 -14.40 -15.06
N MET A 90 -7.62 -13.92 -14.98
CA MET A 90 -8.76 -14.61 -15.61
C MET A 90 -8.63 -14.70 -17.14
N GLU A 91 -8.02 -13.69 -17.77
CA GLU A 91 -7.80 -13.66 -19.21
C GLU A 91 -6.62 -14.54 -19.63
N ALA A 92 -5.54 -14.58 -18.84
CA ALA A 92 -4.36 -15.38 -19.12
C ALA A 92 -4.55 -16.90 -18.87
N ILE A 93 -5.52 -17.30 -18.04
CA ILE A 93 -5.66 -18.68 -17.57
C ILE A 93 -6.93 -19.34 -18.12
N PRO A 94 -6.83 -20.53 -18.75
CA PRO A 94 -8.00 -21.30 -19.21
C PRO A 94 -9.01 -21.59 -18.08
N PRO A 95 -10.33 -21.54 -18.35
CA PRO A 95 -11.38 -21.68 -17.33
C PRO A 95 -11.25 -22.93 -16.44
N GLU A 96 -10.82 -24.07 -17.00
CA GLU A 96 -10.70 -25.33 -16.23
C GLU A 96 -9.60 -25.29 -15.18
N LEU A 97 -8.61 -24.40 -15.32
CA LEU A 97 -7.45 -24.30 -14.44
C LEU A 97 -7.54 -23.13 -13.44
N GLN A 98 -8.47 -22.20 -13.63
CA GLN A 98 -8.55 -20.98 -12.83
C GLN A 98 -8.61 -21.27 -11.32
N GLY A 99 -9.46 -22.19 -10.87
CA GLY A 99 -9.56 -22.52 -9.43
C GLY A 99 -8.24 -22.98 -8.81
N ARG A 100 -7.44 -23.78 -9.54
CA ARG A 100 -6.14 -24.26 -9.06
C ARG A 100 -5.08 -23.17 -9.09
N VAL A 101 -5.05 -22.38 -10.17
CA VAL A 101 -4.06 -21.31 -10.32
C VAL A 101 -4.33 -20.18 -9.33
N PHE A 102 -5.58 -19.74 -9.16
CA PHE A 102 -5.93 -18.72 -8.15
C PHE A 102 -5.64 -19.18 -6.73
N ALA A 103 -5.79 -20.47 -6.41
CA ALA A 103 -5.37 -21.01 -5.12
C ALA A 103 -3.84 -20.91 -4.92
N ALA A 104 -3.06 -21.26 -5.94
CA ALA A 104 -1.60 -21.15 -5.91
C ALA A 104 -1.12 -19.69 -5.83
N VAL A 105 -1.70 -18.79 -6.65
CA VAL A 105 -1.43 -17.35 -6.62
C VAL A 105 -1.79 -16.75 -5.26
N SER A 106 -2.94 -17.12 -4.69
CA SER A 106 -3.34 -16.66 -3.35
C SER A 106 -2.33 -17.07 -2.27
N LEU A 107 -1.79 -18.29 -2.35
CA LEU A 107 -0.74 -18.75 -1.43
C LEU A 107 0.56 -17.96 -1.65
N MET A 108 0.96 -17.77 -2.91
CA MET A 108 2.13 -16.98 -3.29
C MET A 108 2.04 -15.52 -2.83
N LEU A 109 0.85 -14.92 -2.78
CA LEU A 109 0.66 -13.55 -2.28
C LEU A 109 0.65 -13.47 -0.75
N LYS A 110 0.12 -14.48 -0.06
CA LYS A 110 0.02 -14.50 1.42
C LYS A 110 1.36 -14.71 2.11
N ILE A 111 2.25 -15.53 1.55
CA ILE A 111 3.56 -15.84 2.17
C ILE A 111 4.44 -14.59 2.30
N PRO A 112 4.68 -13.78 1.25
CA PRO A 112 5.42 -12.54 1.34
C PRO A 112 4.78 -11.55 2.32
N GLY A 113 3.44 -11.49 2.37
CA GLY A 113 2.72 -10.66 3.34
C GLY A 113 3.03 -11.03 4.79
N ALA A 114 3.02 -12.33 5.12
CA ALA A 114 3.35 -12.82 6.46
C ALA A 114 4.84 -12.60 6.82
N ILE A 115 5.73 -12.79 5.86
CA ILE A 115 7.17 -12.52 6.06
C ILE A 115 7.40 -11.02 6.26
N ALA A 116 6.74 -10.18 5.45
CA ALA A 116 6.85 -8.74 5.55
C ALA A 116 6.35 -8.20 6.89
N THR A 117 5.25 -8.73 7.44
CA THR A 117 4.76 -8.30 8.76
C THR A 117 5.72 -8.69 9.88
N LEU A 118 6.32 -9.89 9.82
CA LEU A 118 7.33 -10.33 10.79
C LEU A 118 8.57 -9.42 10.74
N ILE A 119 9.12 -9.19 9.54
CA ILE A 119 10.31 -8.36 9.34
C ILE A 119 10.01 -6.91 9.73
N ALA A 120 8.84 -6.38 9.38
CA ALA A 120 8.48 -5.00 9.68
C ALA A 120 8.43 -4.72 11.19
N GLY A 121 7.90 -5.66 11.99
CA GLY A 121 7.93 -5.54 13.44
C GLY A 121 9.35 -5.53 14.00
N LEU A 122 10.20 -6.47 13.57
CA LEU A 122 11.60 -6.53 14.01
C LEU A 122 12.41 -5.28 13.60
N LEU A 123 12.26 -4.83 12.34
CA LEU A 123 12.93 -3.62 11.84
C LEU A 123 12.45 -2.39 12.59
N SER A 124 11.13 -2.26 12.78
CA SER A 124 10.54 -1.17 13.56
C SER A 124 11.19 -1.07 14.94
N ASP A 125 11.11 -2.14 15.71
CA ASP A 125 11.39 -2.06 17.14
C ASP A 125 12.88 -2.09 17.46
N ARG A 126 13.69 -2.75 16.63
CA ARG A 126 15.13 -2.93 16.88
C ARG A 126 16.04 -2.00 16.09
N LEU A 127 15.60 -1.51 14.93
CA LEU A 127 16.44 -0.69 14.05
C LEU A 127 15.91 0.73 13.93
N PHE A 128 14.71 0.90 13.41
CA PHE A 128 14.20 2.22 13.03
C PHE A 128 13.82 3.08 14.22
N GLU A 129 13.13 2.52 15.22
CA GLU A 129 12.71 3.28 16.40
C GLU A 129 13.91 3.73 17.26
N PRO A 130 14.89 2.86 17.60
CA PRO A 130 16.10 3.29 18.30
C PRO A 130 16.97 4.25 17.46
N ALA A 131 17.04 4.05 16.14
CA ALA A 131 17.84 4.94 15.26
C ALA A 131 17.28 6.37 15.19
N MET A 132 15.96 6.54 15.33
CA MET A 132 15.32 7.87 15.35
C MET A 132 15.41 8.56 16.72
N GLN A 133 15.67 7.81 17.79
CA GLN A 133 15.79 8.35 19.16
C GLN A 133 17.24 8.59 19.58
N SER A 134 18.20 7.94 18.94
CA SER A 134 19.64 8.11 19.18
C SER A 134 20.23 9.28 18.37
N SER A 135 21.34 9.86 18.83
CA SER A 135 22.04 10.99 18.18
C SER A 135 22.85 10.57 16.95
N ASN A 136 22.26 9.75 16.06
CA ASN A 136 22.90 9.18 14.89
C ASN A 136 22.58 9.97 13.60
N ILE A 137 23.28 9.67 12.50
CA ILE A 137 23.06 10.28 11.17
C ILE A 137 21.61 10.16 10.69
N LEU A 138 20.94 9.02 10.97
CA LEU A 138 19.54 8.82 10.62
C LEU A 138 18.61 9.81 11.32
N ASN A 139 18.84 10.07 12.61
CA ASN A 139 18.12 11.09 13.36
C ASN A 139 18.37 12.46 12.73
N PHE A 140 19.61 12.84 12.46
CA PHE A 140 19.93 14.15 11.86
C PHE A 140 19.22 14.38 10.51
N LEU A 141 19.13 13.36 9.65
CA LEU A 141 18.50 13.47 8.33
C LEU A 141 16.97 13.43 8.38
N PHE A 142 16.38 12.61 9.25
CA PHE A 142 14.94 12.32 9.20
C PHE A 142 14.13 12.92 10.35
N ALA A 143 14.75 13.33 11.46
CA ALA A 143 14.06 13.98 12.57
C ALA A 143 13.32 15.27 12.17
N PRO A 144 13.82 16.13 11.25
CA PRO A 144 13.06 17.31 10.83
C PRO A 144 11.71 16.98 10.19
N ILE A 145 11.57 15.80 9.58
CA ILE A 145 10.38 15.37 8.85
C ILE A 145 9.47 14.52 9.74
N PHE A 146 10.05 13.54 10.43
CA PHE A 146 9.30 12.52 11.17
C PHE A 146 9.19 12.81 12.67
N GLY A 147 10.04 13.70 13.20
CA GLY A 147 10.24 13.90 14.63
C GLY A 147 11.07 12.79 15.27
N THR A 148 11.27 12.92 16.58
CA THR A 148 11.98 11.94 17.43
C THR A 148 11.07 11.28 18.47
N ASN A 149 9.75 11.50 18.36
CA ASN A 149 8.76 10.96 19.28
C ASN A 149 8.51 9.46 19.04
N PRO A 150 7.92 8.74 20.01
CA PRO A 150 7.52 7.35 19.82
C PRO A 150 6.70 7.13 18.54
N GLY A 151 7.11 6.15 17.74
CA GLY A 151 6.52 5.81 16.45
C GLY A 151 7.14 6.55 15.25
N SER A 152 8.19 7.36 15.44
CA SER A 152 8.86 8.05 14.33
C SER A 152 9.68 7.09 13.46
N GLY A 153 10.28 6.07 14.05
CA GLY A 153 10.95 4.99 13.30
C GLY A 153 9.95 4.17 12.51
N MET A 154 8.82 3.82 13.13
CA MET A 154 7.71 3.15 12.44
C MET A 154 7.19 3.95 11.25
N ALA A 155 7.08 5.28 11.39
CA ALA A 155 6.64 6.18 10.33
C ALA A 155 7.62 6.20 9.15
N LEU A 156 8.93 6.28 9.45
CA LEU A 156 9.98 6.23 8.44
C LEU A 156 9.94 4.93 7.64
N LEU A 157 9.86 3.78 8.33
CA LEU A 157 9.75 2.47 7.67
C LEU A 157 8.50 2.37 6.78
N TYR A 158 7.36 2.92 7.27
CA TYR A 158 6.12 2.96 6.50
C TYR A 158 6.27 3.80 5.22
N VAL A 159 6.89 4.98 5.31
CA VAL A 159 7.11 5.86 4.15
C VAL A 159 8.09 5.25 3.16
N ILE A 160 9.17 4.60 3.62
CA ILE A 160 10.11 3.89 2.73
C ILE A 160 9.38 2.79 1.95
N SER A 161 8.52 2.03 2.63
CA SER A 161 7.71 0.98 2.01
C SER A 161 6.70 1.55 1.00
N ALA A 162 6.09 2.70 1.32
CA ALA A 162 5.16 3.40 0.43
C ALA A 162 5.85 4.01 -0.79
N LEU A 163 7.09 4.51 -0.64
CA LEU A 163 7.93 4.96 -1.74
C LEU A 163 8.29 3.79 -2.67
N ALA A 164 8.64 2.63 -2.12
CA ALA A 164 8.87 1.44 -2.93
C ALA A 164 7.61 1.05 -3.73
N MET A 165 6.43 1.09 -3.11
CA MET A 165 5.15 0.85 -3.80
C MET A 165 4.91 1.85 -4.94
N PHE A 166 5.17 3.13 -4.72
CA PHE A 166 5.05 4.18 -5.74
C PHE A 166 6.04 3.94 -6.90
N LEU A 167 7.30 3.60 -6.57
CA LEU A 167 8.34 3.31 -7.56
C LEU A 167 8.01 2.06 -8.39
N ILE A 168 7.37 1.04 -7.82
CA ILE A 168 6.88 -0.13 -8.57
C ILE A 168 5.90 0.31 -9.65
N GLY A 169 4.98 1.23 -9.34
CA GLY A 169 4.08 1.82 -10.34
C GLY A 169 4.83 2.51 -11.48
N ILE A 170 5.84 3.32 -11.17
CA ILE A 170 6.66 4.02 -12.19
C ILE A 170 7.48 3.04 -13.03
N VAL A 171 8.16 2.10 -12.38
CA VAL A 171 9.02 1.12 -13.06
C VAL A 171 8.18 0.19 -13.93
N GLY A 172 6.96 -0.15 -13.51
CA GLY A 172 6.03 -0.95 -14.29
C GLY A 172 5.76 -0.38 -15.69
N TYR A 173 5.65 0.95 -15.83
CA TYR A 173 5.50 1.58 -17.15
C TYR A 173 6.70 1.38 -18.07
N LYS A 174 7.89 1.12 -17.51
CA LYS A 174 9.11 0.87 -18.27
C LYS A 174 9.31 -0.60 -18.62
N LEU A 175 8.51 -1.51 -18.06
CA LEU A 175 8.65 -2.94 -18.31
C LEU A 175 7.93 -3.34 -19.60
N PRO A 176 8.67 -3.74 -20.66
CA PRO A 176 8.06 -4.10 -21.94
C PRO A 176 7.15 -5.32 -21.82
N GLN A 177 7.38 -6.21 -20.85
CA GLN A 177 6.55 -7.39 -20.61
C GLN A 177 5.11 -7.01 -20.24
N LEU A 178 4.93 -5.96 -19.43
CA LEU A 178 3.60 -5.47 -19.03
C LEU A 178 2.87 -4.82 -20.21
N SER A 179 3.59 -4.08 -21.05
CA SER A 179 3.02 -3.53 -22.29
C SER A 179 2.69 -4.61 -23.32
N GLN A 180 3.43 -5.72 -23.35
CA GLN A 180 3.15 -6.86 -24.24
C GLN A 180 1.87 -7.59 -23.84
N ILE A 181 1.64 -7.81 -22.54
CA ILE A 181 0.40 -8.40 -22.02
C ILE A 181 -0.81 -7.58 -22.46
N GLU A 182 -0.74 -6.26 -22.32
CA GLU A 182 -1.82 -5.36 -22.73
C GLU A 182 -2.06 -5.34 -24.26
N LYS A 183 -1.05 -5.67 -25.07
CA LYS A 183 -1.16 -5.75 -26.54
C LYS A 183 -1.65 -7.10 -27.05
N SER A 184 -1.42 -8.19 -26.32
CA SER A 184 -1.94 -9.51 -26.69
C SER A 184 -3.45 -9.64 -26.47
N GLU A 185 -4.07 -8.68 -25.77
CA GLU A 185 -5.51 -8.63 -25.46
C GLU A 185 -6.34 -7.81 -26.49
N ILE A 186 -5.70 -7.20 -27.51
CA ILE A 186 -6.35 -6.48 -28.63
C ILE A 186 -6.26 -7.28 -29.92
#